data_AF-A0A8S3FSD9-F1
#
_entry.id   AF-A0A8S3FSD9-F1
#
_cell.length_a   1.000
_cell.length_b   1.000
_cell.length_c   1.000
_cell.angle_alpha   90.00
_cell.angle_beta   90.00
_cell.angle_gamma   90.00
#
_symmetry.space_group_name_H-M   'P 1'
#
loop_
_entity.id
_entity.type
_entity.pdbx_description
1 polymer ?
#
loop_
_entity_poly.entity_id
_entity_poly.type
_entity_poly.pdbx_seq_one_letter_code
_entity_poly.pdbx_strand_id
1 'polypeptide(L)'
;MKLLNDKKQFKKALALFDQHGINNILTLSNFTITQVLKACAHMGDLQRGKIIHNLIASKTKNDIYVSATLIHLYAHCDDIASAQSLFDSTKNKTPAMYGIMMK
;
A
#
# COMPACT_ATOMS: atom_id res chain seq x y z
N MET A 1 9.68 19.86 -9.37
CA MET A 1 8.97 20.22 -8.10
C MET A 1 8.01 19.13 -7.59
N LYS A 2 7.25 18.42 -8.44
CA LYS A 2 6.28 17.37 -8.04
C LYS A 2 6.91 16.21 -7.22
N LEU A 3 8.01 15.63 -7.72
CA LEU A 3 8.79 14.57 -7.05
C LEU A 3 9.28 14.90 -5.63
N LEU A 4 9.62 16.16 -5.35
CA LEU A 4 10.08 16.59 -4.02
C LEU A 4 8.90 16.69 -3.04
N ASN A 5 7.74 17.12 -3.56
CA ASN A 5 6.50 17.22 -2.80
C ASN A 5 5.97 15.82 -2.46
N ASP A 6 6.03 14.89 -3.42
CA ASP A 6 5.64 13.50 -3.23
C ASP A 6 6.52 12.85 -2.15
N LYS A 7 7.86 12.97 -2.25
CA LYS A 7 8.80 12.50 -1.20
C LYS A 7 8.53 13.10 0.18
N LYS A 8 8.15 14.39 0.26
CA LYS A 8 7.82 15.05 1.54
C LYS A 8 6.51 14.52 2.12
N GLN A 9 5.50 14.27 1.28
CA GLN A 9 4.23 13.67 1.70
C GLN A 9 4.40 12.22 2.17
N PHE A 10 5.25 11.43 1.51
CA PHE A 10 5.54 10.06 1.92
C PHE A 10 6.26 9.97 3.26
N LYS A 11 7.25 10.85 3.50
CA LYS A 11 7.90 10.96 4.82
C LYS A 11 6.90 11.34 5.91
N LYS A 12 5.98 12.26 5.62
CA LYS A 12 4.92 12.66 6.58
C LYS A 12 3.95 11.51 6.86
N ALA A 13 3.58 10.73 5.84
CA ALA A 13 2.72 9.56 6.00
C ALA A 13 3.38 8.51 6.90
N LEU A 14 4.67 8.24 6.70
CA LEU A 14 5.43 7.32 7.55
C LEU A 14 5.58 7.84 8.98
N ALA A 15 5.85 9.14 9.15
CA ALA A 15 5.91 9.76 10.48
C ALA A 15 4.57 9.67 11.21
N LEU A 16 3.44 9.81 10.51
CA LEU A 16 2.10 9.61 11.10
C LEU A 16 1.88 8.16 11.52
N PHE A 17 2.34 7.19 10.72
CA PHE A 17 2.30 5.77 11.08
C PHE A 17 3.15 5.50 12.33
N ASP A 18 4.36 6.06 12.41
CA ASP A 18 5.23 5.91 13.58
C ASP A 18 4.65 6.55 14.84
N GLN A 19 4.01 7.72 14.70
CA GLN A 19 3.38 8.43 15.82
C GLN A 19 2.14 7.69 16.37
N HIS A 20 1.32 7.10 15.50
CA HIS A 20 0.12 6.38 15.93
C HIS A 20 0.46 4.99 16.47
N GLY A 21 1.66 4.48 16.15
CA GLY A 21 2.10 3.13 16.49
C GLY A 21 1.36 2.06 15.71
N ILE A 22 1.97 0.87 15.62
CA ILE A 22 1.39 -0.33 15.00
C ILE A 22 -0.02 -0.65 15.55
N ASN A 23 -0.26 -0.34 16.83
CA ASN A 23 -1.49 -0.69 17.54
C ASN A 23 -2.74 0.09 17.09
N ASN A 24 -2.59 1.25 16.45
CA ASN A 24 -3.72 2.10 16.04
C ASN A 24 -3.94 2.13 14.53
N ILE A 25 -3.21 1.38 13.71
CA ILE A 25 -3.35 1.48 12.25
C ILE A 25 -4.78 1.17 11.75
N LEU A 26 -5.53 0.34 12.48
CA LEU A 26 -6.92 0.02 12.16
C LEU A 26 -7.87 1.22 12.29
N THR A 27 -7.53 2.23 13.10
CA THR A 27 -8.34 3.46 13.26
C THR A 27 -8.11 4.46 12.13
N LEU A 28 -7.04 4.28 11.35
CA LEU A 28 -6.73 5.17 10.23
C LEU A 28 -7.71 5.00 9.08
N SER A 29 -7.97 6.11 8.38
CA SER A 29 -8.75 6.11 7.14
C SER A 29 -8.04 5.31 6.05
N ASN A 30 -8.81 4.71 5.14
CA ASN A 30 -8.27 3.99 4.00
C ASN A 30 -7.38 4.91 3.14
N PHE A 31 -7.74 6.18 3.02
CA PHE A 31 -6.90 7.20 2.37
C PHE A 31 -5.51 7.28 3.03
N THR A 32 -5.44 7.46 4.36
CA THR A 32 -4.17 7.53 5.09
C THR A 32 -3.33 6.28 4.86
N ILE A 33 -3.95 5.10 4.96
CA ILE A 33 -3.30 3.81 4.73
C ILE A 33 -2.71 3.74 3.31
N THR A 34 -3.46 4.15 2.28
CA THR A 34 -2.92 4.16 0.91
C THR A 34 -1.71 5.09 0.76
N GLN A 35 -1.68 6.23 1.46
CA GLN A 35 -0.52 7.13 1.43
C GLN A 35 0.71 6.50 2.08
N VAL A 36 0.53 5.79 3.20
CA VAL A 36 1.63 5.07 3.86
C VAL A 36 2.16 3.93 2.98
N LEU A 37 1.27 3.17 2.34
CA LEU A 37 1.67 2.09 1.43
C LEU A 37 2.39 2.61 0.18
N LYS A 38 1.92 3.73 -0.40
CA LYS A 38 2.64 4.41 -1.49
C LYS A 38 4.03 4.89 -1.06
N ALA A 39 4.14 5.40 0.17
CA ALA A 39 5.43 5.77 0.74
C ALA A 39 6.38 4.57 0.84
N CYS A 40 5.88 3.44 1.34
CA CYS A 40 6.66 2.20 1.43
C CYS A 40 7.11 1.73 0.04
N ALA A 41 6.21 1.78 -0.96
CA ALA A 41 6.54 1.39 -2.33
C ALA A 41 7.67 2.26 -2.88
N HIS A 42 7.55 3.59 -2.78
CA HIS A 42 8.59 4.49 -3.28
C HIS A 42 9.92 4.43 -2.52
N MET A 43 9.93 3.91 -1.30
CA MET A 43 11.14 3.67 -0.53
C MET A 43 11.71 2.26 -0.75
N GLY A 44 11.00 1.38 -1.46
CA GLY A 44 11.34 -0.04 -1.54
C GLY A 44 11.22 -0.79 -0.20
N ASP A 45 10.47 -0.24 0.76
CA ASP A 45 10.34 -0.79 2.12
C ASP A 45 9.25 -1.88 2.17
N LEU A 46 9.56 -3.01 1.55
CA LEU A 46 8.65 -4.16 1.46
C LEU A 46 8.29 -4.73 2.83
N GLN A 47 9.24 -4.76 3.77
CA GLN A 47 9.04 -5.33 5.11
C GLN A 47 7.95 -4.56 5.86
N ARG A 48 8.04 -3.23 5.85
CA ARG A 48 7.02 -2.38 6.46
C ARG A 48 5.67 -2.51 5.76
N GLY A 49 5.66 -2.61 4.43
CA GLY A 49 4.45 -2.86 3.66
C GLY A 49 3.76 -4.18 4.05
N LYS A 50 4.52 -5.26 4.27
CA LYS A 50 4.00 -6.56 4.74
C LYS A 50 3.41 -6.48 6.14
N ILE A 51 4.10 -5.80 7.07
CA ILE A 51 3.58 -5.56 8.42
C ILE A 51 2.23 -4.83 8.34
N ILE A 52 2.16 -3.75 7.54
CA ILE A 52 0.93 -2.99 7.35
C ILE A 52 -0.17 -3.88 6.77
N HIS A 53 0.10 -4.63 5.69
CA HIS A 53 -0.87 -5.52 5.07
C HIS A 53 -1.49 -6.50 6.07
N ASN A 54 -0.66 -7.14 6.90
CA ASN A 54 -1.12 -8.06 7.94
C ASN A 54 -2.05 -7.36 8.95
N LEU A 55 -1.72 -6.14 9.36
CA LEU A 55 -2.53 -5.38 10.31
C LEU A 55 -3.86 -4.90 9.71
N ILE A 56 -3.92 -4.63 8.39
CA ILE A 56 -5.10 -4.09 7.71
C ILE A 56 -5.84 -5.15 6.87
N ALA A 57 -5.65 -6.44 7.13
CA ALA A 57 -6.19 -7.53 6.32
C ALA A 57 -7.72 -7.43 6.12
N SER A 58 -8.46 -6.95 7.12
CA SER A 58 -9.90 -6.70 7.03
C SER A 58 -10.26 -5.55 6.09
N LYS A 59 -9.50 -4.45 6.09
CA LYS A 59 -9.69 -3.30 5.19
C LYS A 59 -9.32 -3.63 3.76
N THR A 60 -8.28 -4.44 3.55
CA THR A 60 -7.83 -4.86 2.22
C THR A 60 -8.97 -5.52 1.44
N LYS A 61 -9.70 -6.44 2.07
CA LYS A 61 -10.84 -7.14 1.44
C LYS A 61 -12.02 -6.24 1.08
N ASN A 62 -12.16 -5.12 1.79
CA ASN A 62 -13.34 -4.25 1.71
C ASN A 62 -13.10 -2.97 0.91
N ASP A 63 -11.84 -2.62 0.62
CA ASP A 63 -11.47 -1.39 -0.08
C ASP A 63 -10.58 -1.68 -1.29
N ILE A 64 -11.12 -1.36 -2.47
CA ILE A 64 -10.48 -1.56 -3.77
C ILE A 64 -9.21 -0.71 -3.95
N TYR A 65 -9.14 0.47 -3.33
CA TYR A 65 -8.00 1.36 -3.41
C TYR A 65 -6.86 0.88 -2.51
N VAL A 66 -7.19 0.36 -1.33
CA VAL A 66 -6.21 -0.30 -0.44
C VAL A 66 -5.63 -1.52 -1.15
N SER A 67 -6.48 -2.38 -1.71
CA SER A 67 -6.05 -3.54 -2.51
C SER A 67 -5.15 -3.14 -3.68
N ALA A 68 -5.55 -2.16 -4.50
CA ALA A 68 -4.76 -1.70 -5.64
C ALA A 68 -3.39 -1.17 -5.21
N THR A 69 -3.34 -0.44 -4.08
CA THR A 69 -2.10 0.12 -3.56
C THR A 69 -1.16 -0.95 -3.02
N LEU A 70 -1.69 -2.01 -2.38
CA LEU A 70 -0.90 -3.16 -1.95
C LEU A 70 -0.35 -3.95 -3.14
N ILE A 71 -1.15 -4.19 -4.19
CA ILE A 71 -0.68 -4.84 -5.42
C ILE A 71 0.46 -4.01 -6.03
N HIS A 72 0.31 -2.69 -6.11
CA HIS A 72 1.38 -1.79 -6.55
C HIS A 72 2.63 -1.87 -5.67
N LEU A 73 2.49 -1.88 -4.34
CA LEU A 73 3.61 -2.03 -3.42
C LEU A 73 4.38 -3.32 -3.70
N TYR A 74 3.69 -4.46 -3.75
CA TYR A 74 4.32 -5.76 -3.97
C TYR A 74 5.01 -5.83 -5.33
N ALA A 75 4.34 -5.37 -6.39
CA ALA A 75 4.92 -5.35 -7.73
C ALA A 75 6.15 -4.43 -7.82
N HIS A 76 6.09 -3.25 -7.20
CA HIS A 76 7.19 -2.28 -7.21
C HIS A 76 8.40 -2.71 -6.38
N CYS A 77 8.21 -3.60 -5.40
CA CYS A 77 9.29 -4.16 -4.57
C CYS A 77 9.70 -5.56 -5.04
N ASP A 78 9.42 -5.91 -6.30
CA ASP A 78 9.76 -7.18 -6.96
C ASP A 78 9.17 -8.45 -6.30
N ASP A 79 8.18 -8.32 -5.40
CA ASP A 79 7.44 -9.44 -4.81
C ASP A 79 6.22 -9.79 -5.67
N ILE A 80 6.49 -10.19 -6.91
CA ILE A 80 5.47 -10.43 -7.94
C ILE A 80 4.51 -11.56 -7.52
N ALA A 81 5.01 -12.56 -6.78
CA ALA A 81 4.19 -13.65 -6.27
C ALA A 81 3.09 -13.13 -5.33
N SER A 82 3.44 -12.23 -4.39
CA SER A 82 2.46 -11.61 -3.49
C SER A 82 1.51 -10.67 -4.23
N ALA A 83 2.03 -9.93 -5.22
CA ALA A 83 1.21 -9.05 -6.06
C ALA A 83 0.13 -9.84 -6.83
N GLN A 84 0.54 -10.94 -7.47
CA GLN A 84 -0.34 -11.83 -8.22
C GLN A 84 -1.38 -12.51 -7.31
N SER A 85 -0.95 -13.05 -6.16
CA SER A 85 -1.86 -13.68 -5.20
C SER A 85 -2.95 -12.72 -4.72
N LEU A 86 -2.58 -11.47 -4.39
CA LEU A 86 -3.54 -10.46 -3.97
C LEU A 86 -4.45 -10.03 -5.13
N PHE A 87 -3.89 -9.84 -6.32
CA PHE A 87 -4.66 -9.53 -7.53
C PHE A 87 -5.71 -10.61 -7.79
N ASP A 88 -5.34 -11.89 -7.78
CA ASP A 88 -6.25 -13.01 -8.04
C ASP A 88 -7.37 -13.07 -7.01
N SER A 89 -7.06 -12.87 -5.72
CA SER A 89 -8.04 -12.84 -4.65
C SER A 89 -8.99 -11.64 -4.68
N THR A 90 -8.65 -10.57 -5.40
CA THR A 90 -9.46 -9.35 -5.51
C THR A 90 -10.63 -9.58 -6.48
N LYS A 91 -11.88 -9.52 -5.99
CA LYS A 91 -13.08 -9.76 -6.82
C LYS A 91 -13.35 -8.63 -7.82
N ASN A 92 -13.25 -7.39 -7.37
CA ASN A 92 -13.55 -6.20 -8.19
C ASN A 92 -12.23 -5.58 -8.65
N LYS A 93 -11.64 -6.10 -9.73
CA LYS A 93 -10.37 -5.58 -10.27
C LYS A 93 -10.61 -4.30 -11.06
N THR A 94 -9.73 -3.31 -10.91
CA THR A 94 -9.79 -2.05 -11.70
C THR A 94 -8.80 -2.10 -12.87
N PRO A 95 -9.00 -1.31 -13.94
CA PRO A 95 -8.03 -1.18 -15.04
C PRO A 95 -6.60 -0.86 -14.56
N ALA A 96 -6.49 -0.07 -13.48
CA ALA A 96 -5.20 0.26 -12.88
C ALA A 96 -4.47 -0.99 -12.35
N MET A 97 -5.18 -1.96 -11.77
CA MET A 97 -4.58 -3.21 -11.27
C MET A 97 -4.02 -4.07 -12.42
N TYR A 98 -4.72 -4.15 -13.55
CA TYR A 98 -4.21 -4.86 -14.73
C TYR A 98 -2.94 -4.19 -15.26
N GLY A 99 -2.92 -2.86 -15.33
CA GLY A 99 -1.73 -2.10 -15.76
C GLY A 99 -0.52 -2.24 -14.81
N ILE A 100 -0.75 -2.57 -13.53
CA ILE A 100 0.34 -2.89 -12.60
C ILE A 100 0.93 -4.26 -12.91
N MET A 101 0.10 -5.28 -13.17
CA MET A 101 0.56 -6.66 -13.40
C MET A 101 1.17 -6.91 -14.79
N MET A 102 0.94 -6.01 -15.74
CA MET A 102 1.50 -6.09 -17.10
C MET A 102 2.89 -5.44 -17.24
N LYS A 103 3.38 -4.79 -16.19
CA LYS A 103 4.71 -4.17 -16.15
C LYS A 103 5.77 -5.13 -15.63
#